data_AF-A0A937X4N2-F1
#
_entry.id   AF-A0A937X4N2-F1
#
_cell.length_a   1.000
_cell.length_b   1.000
_cell.length_c   1.000
_cell.angle_alpha   90.00
_cell.angle_beta   90.00
_cell.angle_gamma   90.00
#
_symmetry.space_group_name_H-M   'P 1'
#
loop_
_entity.id
_entity.type
_entity.pdbx_description
1 polymer ?
#
loop_
_entity_poly.entity_id
_entity_poly.type
_entity_poly.pdbx_seq_one_letter_code
_entity_poly.pdbx_strand_id
1 'polypeptide(L)'
;MRRFGKALGAFTVAASLTGCGMTGMAGIGSNSFKAHSLKAKADGAEWTIFLHLAASNNLEPFAYINLNEAEASIDDKKINFIVLFDGQKKGDSKIMKVVKDPNG
;
A
#
# COMPACT_ATOMS: atom_id res chain seq x y z
N MET A 1 -10.49 23.66 53.95
CA MET A 1 -9.08 23.56 53.53
C MET A 1 -8.69 22.08 53.41
N ARG A 2 -8.43 21.58 52.19
CA ARG A 2 -7.38 20.60 51.80
C ARG A 2 -7.63 20.21 50.34
N ARG A 3 -6.53 20.18 49.57
CA ARG A 3 -6.41 20.21 48.10
C ARG A 3 -6.34 18.80 47.49
N PHE A 4 -6.19 18.80 46.16
CA PHE A 4 -5.73 17.75 45.22
C PHE A 4 -6.85 16.92 44.59
N GLY A 5 -6.98 16.77 43.28
CA GLY A 5 -6.09 17.03 42.15
C GLY A 5 -6.33 15.94 41.09
N LYS A 6 -6.61 16.34 39.85
CA LYS A 6 -6.94 15.51 38.67
C LYS A 6 -5.93 14.39 38.37
N ALA A 7 -6.39 13.28 37.79
CA ALA A 7 -5.73 12.64 36.65
C ALA A 7 -6.66 11.62 35.97
N LEU A 8 -7.07 11.95 34.74
CA LEU A 8 -7.72 11.06 33.77
C LEU A 8 -6.61 10.16 33.20
N GLY A 9 -6.64 8.86 33.48
CA GLY A 9 -5.61 7.92 33.02
C GLY A 9 -5.75 7.66 31.52
N ALA A 10 -4.75 8.07 30.75
CA ALA A 10 -4.58 7.64 29.36
C ALA A 10 -4.09 6.19 29.34
N PHE A 11 -4.91 5.28 28.82
CA PHE A 11 -4.55 3.88 28.60
C PHE A 11 -3.85 3.76 27.24
N THR A 12 -2.53 3.88 27.23
CA THR A 12 -1.71 3.63 26.05
C THR A 12 -1.52 2.13 25.89
N VAL A 13 -2.21 1.51 24.93
CA VAL A 13 -1.88 0.14 24.48
C VAL A 13 -0.60 0.23 23.65
N ALA A 14 0.54 0.04 24.29
CA ALA A 14 1.79 -0.22 23.60
C ALA A 14 1.76 -1.67 23.07
N ALA A 15 1.28 -1.85 21.83
CA ALA A 15 1.47 -3.10 21.11
C ALA A 15 2.94 -3.19 20.67
N SER A 16 3.77 -3.78 21.53
CA SER A 16 5.14 -4.17 21.22
C SER A 16 5.11 -5.36 20.25
N LEU A 17 5.26 -5.10 18.95
CA LEU A 17 5.58 -6.13 17.97
C LEU A 17 7.06 -6.50 18.14
N THR A 18 7.30 -7.46 19.02
CA THR A 18 8.56 -8.18 19.17
C THR A 18 8.84 -8.94 17.88
N GLY A 19 9.61 -8.33 16.99
CA GLY A 19 10.17 -9.00 15.82
C GLY A 19 11.39 -9.82 16.22
N CYS A 20 11.27 -11.14 16.19
CA CYS A 20 12.35 -12.10 15.97
C CYS A 20 11.72 -13.45 15.63
N GLY A 21 12.12 -14.03 14.50
CA GLY A 21 11.82 -15.44 14.19
C GLY A 21 11.22 -15.65 12.80
N MET A 22 12.08 -15.60 11.78
CA MET A 22 11.80 -16.31 10.54
C MET A 22 11.70 -17.81 10.84
N THR A 23 10.58 -18.45 10.50
CA THR A 23 10.58 -19.88 10.19
C THR A 23 9.53 -20.14 9.11
N GLY A 24 10.01 -20.44 7.90
CA GLY A 24 9.26 -21.23 6.92
C GLY A 24 8.35 -20.49 5.95
N MET A 25 8.93 -19.79 4.97
CA MET A 25 8.50 -19.93 3.56
C MET A 25 9.76 -19.79 2.70
N ALA A 26 10.34 -20.92 2.35
CA ALA A 26 11.42 -21.03 1.39
C ALA A 26 10.87 -20.79 -0.02
N GLY A 27 11.52 -19.92 -0.78
CA GLY A 27 11.37 -19.85 -2.24
C GLY A 27 10.70 -18.59 -2.80
N ILE A 28 11.24 -17.40 -2.52
CA ILE A 28 11.14 -16.29 -3.47
C ILE A 28 12.56 -16.01 -3.94
N GLY A 29 12.81 -16.35 -5.21
CA GLY A 29 14.11 -16.30 -5.85
C GLY A 29 14.76 -14.91 -5.80
N SER A 30 16.06 -14.96 -5.57
CA SER A 30 17.01 -13.87 -5.43
C SER A 30 17.08 -12.96 -6.67
N ASN A 31 16.07 -12.10 -6.87
CA ASN A 31 16.26 -10.84 -7.57
C ASN A 31 16.10 -9.74 -6.54
N SER A 32 17.18 -8.98 -6.36
CA SER A 32 17.39 -7.97 -5.34
C SER A 32 16.20 -7.00 -5.24
N PHE A 33 15.21 -7.32 -4.41
CA PHE A 33 14.26 -6.34 -3.90
C PHE A 33 15.05 -5.44 -2.95
N LYS A 34 15.72 -4.42 -3.50
CA LYS A 34 16.02 -3.23 -2.72
C LYS A 34 14.66 -2.63 -2.38
N ALA A 35 14.11 -3.06 -1.24
CA ALA A 35 13.03 -2.36 -0.58
C ALA A 35 13.56 -0.96 -0.27
N HIS A 36 13.36 -0.03 -1.21
CA HIS A 36 13.37 1.38 -0.87
C HIS A 36 12.30 1.49 0.20
N SER A 37 12.75 1.70 1.44
CA SER A 37 11.90 2.14 2.53
C SER A 37 11.30 3.47 2.10
N LEU A 38 10.24 3.41 1.28
CA LEU A 38 9.25 4.47 1.23
C LEU A 38 8.83 4.59 2.68
N LYS A 39 9.21 5.69 3.34
CA LYS A 39 8.55 6.12 4.56
C LYS A 39 7.10 6.38 4.14
N ALA A 40 6.31 5.32 4.06
CA ALA A 40 4.88 5.39 3.87
C ALA A 40 4.34 5.95 5.19
N LYS A 41 4.41 7.28 5.33
CA LYS A 41 3.51 7.95 6.23
C LYS A 41 2.13 7.59 5.68
N ALA A 42 1.28 6.95 6.48
CA ALA A 42 -0.15 6.90 6.17
C ALA A 42 -0.53 8.36 5.93
N ASP A 43 -0.78 8.69 4.68
CA ASP A 43 -0.78 10.04 4.12
C ASP A 43 -2.02 10.84 4.54
N GLY A 44 -2.75 10.36 5.55
CA GLY A 44 -4.05 10.87 5.94
C GLY A 44 -5.21 10.26 5.16
N ALA A 45 -4.95 9.34 4.23
CA ALA A 45 -6.01 8.61 3.55
C ALA A 45 -6.86 7.80 4.54
N GLU A 46 -8.16 7.84 4.33
CA GLU A 46 -9.17 7.13 5.11
C GLU A 46 -9.19 5.63 4.78
N TRP A 47 -8.97 5.30 3.51
CA TRP A 47 -9.05 3.93 3.01
C TRP A 47 -7.84 3.55 2.15
N THR A 48 -7.51 2.27 2.14
CA THR A 48 -6.53 1.69 1.21
C THR A 48 -7.20 0.59 0.43
N ILE A 49 -7.17 0.70 -0.90
CA ILE A 49 -7.65 -0.31 -1.84
C ILE A 49 -6.41 -0.94 -2.46
N PHE A 50 -6.30 -2.26 -2.38
CA PHE A 50 -5.28 -3.03 -3.07
C PHE A 50 -5.91 -3.81 -4.21
N LEU A 51 -5.48 -3.50 -5.44
CA LEU A 51 -5.93 -4.17 -6.65
C LEU A 51 -4.81 -5.05 -7.20
N HIS A 52 -5.12 -6.32 -7.45
CA HIS A 52 -4.22 -7.23 -8.16
C HIS A 52 -4.72 -7.43 -9.59
N LEU A 53 -3.91 -7.05 -10.57
CA LEU A 53 -4.16 -7.23 -12.00
C LEU A 53 -3.25 -8.32 -12.55
N ALA A 54 -3.78 -9.54 -12.65
CA ALA A 54 -3.14 -10.68 -13.31
C ALA A 54 -3.22 -10.53 -14.84
N ALA A 55 -2.50 -9.54 -15.36
CA ALA A 55 -2.58 -9.06 -16.74
C ALA A 55 -1.62 -9.78 -17.69
N SER A 56 -0.96 -10.86 -17.25
CA SER A 56 0.00 -11.66 -18.03
C SER A 56 -0.70 -12.58 -19.05
N ASN A 57 -1.57 -12.00 -19.87
CA ASN A 57 -2.38 -12.66 -20.90
C ASN A 57 -2.89 -11.61 -21.90
N ASN A 58 -3.82 -12.00 -22.78
CA ASN A 58 -4.39 -11.11 -23.79
C ASN A 58 -5.28 -9.99 -23.23
N LEU A 59 -5.44 -9.88 -21.90
CA LEU A 59 -6.20 -8.82 -21.25
C LEU A 59 -5.34 -7.63 -20.80
N GLU A 60 -4.01 -7.67 -20.99
CA GLU A 60 -3.11 -6.57 -20.63
C GLU A 60 -3.58 -5.20 -21.14
N PRO A 61 -4.03 -5.05 -22.40
CA PRO A 61 -4.54 -3.77 -22.90
C PRO A 61 -5.71 -3.21 -22.07
N PHE A 62 -6.61 -4.08 -21.58
CA PHE A 62 -7.75 -3.66 -20.76
C PHE A 62 -7.32 -3.29 -19.34
N ALA A 63 -6.24 -3.90 -18.83
CA ALA A 63 -5.68 -3.50 -17.55
C ALA A 63 -5.22 -2.03 -17.56
N TYR A 64 -4.60 -1.57 -18.65
CA TYR A 64 -4.23 -0.15 -18.79
C TYR A 64 -5.45 0.78 -18.88
N ILE A 65 -6.50 0.39 -19.60
CA ILE A 65 -7.75 1.16 -19.68
C ILE A 65 -8.37 1.30 -18.28
N ASN A 66 -8.50 0.18 -17.55
CA ASN A 66 -9.06 0.20 -16.21
C ASN A 66 -8.22 1.03 -15.22
N LEU A 67 -6.90 1.06 -15.38
CA LEU A 67 -6.04 1.91 -14.57
C LEU A 67 -6.26 3.40 -14.85
N ASN A 68 -6.42 3.80 -16.12
CA ASN A 68 -6.76 5.17 -16.48
C ASN A 68 -8.15 5.57 -15.97
N GLU A 69 -9.13 4.67 -16.02
CA GLU A 69 -10.47 4.92 -15.47
C GLU A 69 -10.46 5.03 -13.94
N ALA A 70 -9.68 4.18 -13.27
CA ALA A 70 -9.47 4.26 -11.83
C ALA A 70 -8.83 5.61 -11.46
N GLU A 71 -7.77 6.00 -12.16
CA GLU A 71 -7.07 7.28 -11.97
C GLU A 71 -8.03 8.48 -12.06
N ALA A 72 -8.89 8.52 -13.07
CA ALA A 72 -9.87 9.60 -13.23
C ALA A 72 -10.86 9.67 -12.06
N SER A 73 -11.20 8.51 -11.50
CA SER A 73 -12.29 8.34 -10.52
C SER A 73 -11.85 8.45 -9.05
N ILE A 74 -10.57 8.23 -8.73
CA ILE A 74 -10.12 8.21 -7.33
C ILE A 74 -10.10 9.62 -6.71
N ASP A 75 -10.42 9.69 -5.42
CA ASP A 75 -10.07 10.82 -4.54
C ASP A 75 -8.74 10.48 -3.85
N ASP A 76 -7.64 10.87 -4.48
CA ASP A 76 -6.26 10.53 -4.08
C ASP A 76 -5.82 11.14 -2.73
N LYS A 77 -6.63 12.05 -2.16
CA LYS A 77 -6.45 12.58 -0.80
C LYS A 77 -7.05 11.69 0.28
N LYS A 78 -8.06 10.90 -0.07
CA LYS A 78 -8.80 10.03 0.87
C LYS A 78 -8.50 8.55 0.67
N ILE A 79 -8.07 8.16 -0.52
CA ILE A 79 -7.90 6.75 -0.88
C ILE A 79 -6.46 6.51 -1.35
N ASN A 80 -5.79 5.58 -0.67
CA ASN A 80 -4.60 4.94 -1.21
C ASN A 80 -5.02 3.83 -2.16
N PHE A 81 -4.90 4.07 -3.47
CA PHE A 81 -5.15 3.05 -4.47
C PHE A 81 -3.82 2.42 -4.92
N ILE A 82 -3.56 1.19 -4.46
CA ILE A 82 -2.32 0.46 -4.73
C ILE A 82 -2.62 -0.70 -5.68
N VAL A 83 -1.77 -0.85 -6.69
CA VAL A 83 -1.92 -1.86 -7.74
C VAL A 83 -0.70 -2.75 -7.75
N LEU A 84 -0.91 -4.06 -7.66
CA LEU A 84 0.04 -5.05 -8.16
C LEU A 84 -0.36 -5.37 -9.60
N PHE A 85 0.41 -4.86 -10.56
CA PHE A 85 0.26 -5.14 -11.97
C PHE A 85 1.21 -6.28 -12.34
N ASP A 86 0.68 -7.36 -12.92
CA ASP A 86 1.47 -8.49 -13.41
C ASP A 86 1.39 -8.54 -14.94
N GLY A 87 2.37 -7.95 -15.63
CA GLY A 87 2.36 -7.78 -17.08
C GLY A 87 2.84 -9.02 -17.85
N GLN A 88 2.70 -8.98 -19.18
CA GLN A 88 3.05 -10.12 -20.04
C GLN A 88 4.56 -10.33 -20.19
N LYS A 89 5.39 -9.27 -20.17
CA LYS A 89 6.83 -9.42 -20.36
C LYS A 89 7.54 -9.57 -19.02
N LYS A 90 8.66 -10.30 -19.06
CA LYS A 90 9.55 -10.43 -17.91
C LYS A 90 10.04 -9.04 -17.47
N GLY A 91 9.71 -8.68 -16.23
CA GLY A 91 10.05 -7.39 -15.64
C GLY A 91 8.93 -6.35 -15.67
N ASP A 92 7.79 -6.63 -16.30
CA ASP A 92 6.64 -5.72 -16.30
C ASP A 92 5.84 -5.78 -15.01
N SER A 93 6.01 -6.83 -14.20
CA SER A 93 5.34 -6.96 -12.90
C SER A 93 5.84 -5.89 -11.93
N LYS A 94 4.93 -5.06 -11.41
CA LYS A 94 5.26 -3.90 -10.56
C LYS A 94 4.16 -3.63 -9.54
N ILE A 95 4.56 -3.10 -8.40
CA ILE A 95 3.64 -2.52 -7.40
C ILE A 95 3.70 -1.01 -7.55
N MET A 96 2.54 -0.37 -7.73
CA MET A 96 2.44 1.08 -7.95
C MET A 96 1.27 1.67 -7.20
N LYS A 97 1.38 2.95 -6.83
CA LYS A 97 0.25 3.76 -6.33
C LYS A 97 -0.34 4.51 -7.52
N VAL A 98 -1.65 4.43 -7.70
CA VAL A 98 -2.38 5.28 -8.65
C VAL A 98 -2.55 6.65 -8.01
N VAL A 99 -2.16 7.68 -8.76
CA VAL A 99 -2.24 9.09 -8.37
C VAL A 99 -2.92 9.83 -9.50
N LYS A 100 -3.73 10.85 -9.18
CA LYS A 100 -4.47 11.59 -10.20
C LYS A 100 -3.51 12.46 -11.01
N ASP A 101 -3.54 12.39 -12.34
CA ASP A 101 -2.82 13.36 -13.19
C ASP A 101 -3.38 14.77 -12.93
N PRO A 102 -2.54 15.75 -12.55
CA PRO A 102 -2.97 17.14 -12.38
C PRO A 102 -3.47 17.79 -13.69
N ASN A 103 -3.23 17.18 -14.85
CA ASN A 103 -3.69 17.65 -16.15
C ASN A 103 -4.82 16.79 -16.76
N GLY A 104 -5.25 15.75 -16.04
CA GLY A 104 -6.33 14.83 -16.43
C GLY A 104 -7.71 15.29 -15.99
#